data_AF-A0A848XQ94-F1
#
_entry.id   AF-A0A848XQ94-F1
#
_cell.length_a   1.000
_cell.length_b   1.000
_cell.length_c   1.000
_cell.angle_alpha   90.00
_cell.angle_beta   90.00
_cell.angle_gamma   90.00
#
_symmetry.space_group_name_H-M   'P 1'
#
loop_
_entity.id
_entity.type
_entity.pdbx_description
1 polymer ?
#
loop_
_entity_poly.entity_id
_entity_poly.type
_entity_poly.pdbx_seq_one_letter_code
_entity_poly.pdbx_strand_id
1 'polypeptide(L)'
;MRTKDWRDNAGRVRTEPVDQGKGDAVVLRCSYEEGRALARGTEVVLSPEDGTGSLLAPPVEIAAVESLARRLNGDLSVSTYGELEGVESALAAITDALGTHLDGLILATHPGGEEAVAAYFDYAHALTVLGRARELKAEMAALIELMTGSPVTKESAGSVSFPD
;
A
#
# COMPACT_ATOMS: atom_id res chain seq x y z
N MET A 1 25.23 14.76 -8.25
CA MET A 1 24.64 15.91 -7.54
C MET A 1 24.71 17.12 -8.45
N ARG A 2 23.57 17.68 -8.89
CA ARG A 2 23.55 18.97 -9.61
C ARG A 2 23.29 20.07 -8.58
N THR A 3 24.16 21.07 -8.53
CA THR A 3 23.97 22.30 -7.75
C THR A 3 23.59 23.44 -8.69
N LYS A 4 22.78 24.39 -8.22
CA LYS A 4 22.39 25.57 -8.98
C LYS A 4 23.09 26.77 -8.36
N ASP A 5 24.05 27.34 -9.09
CA ASP A 5 24.83 28.46 -8.58
C ASP A 5 24.13 29.78 -8.89
N TRP A 6 23.86 30.56 -7.84
CA TRP A 6 23.40 31.95 -7.98
C TRP A 6 24.27 32.88 -7.14
N ARG A 7 24.47 34.10 -7.65
CA ARG A 7 25.23 35.15 -6.97
C ARG A 7 24.29 36.11 -6.27
N ASP A 8 24.56 36.38 -4.99
CA ASP A 8 23.85 37.44 -4.27
C ASP A 8 24.31 38.83 -4.71
N ASN A 9 23.60 39.88 -4.26
CA ASN A 9 23.94 41.28 -4.56
C ASN A 9 25.32 41.72 -4.02
N ALA A 10 25.99 40.89 -3.22
CA ALA A 10 27.35 41.09 -2.73
C ALA A 10 28.40 40.27 -3.53
N GLY A 11 28.00 39.59 -4.60
CA GLY A 11 28.87 38.84 -5.49
C GLY A 11 29.36 37.50 -4.94
N ARG A 12 28.80 37.01 -3.83
CA ARG A 12 29.17 35.70 -3.27
C ARG A 12 28.39 34.60 -3.98
N VAL A 13 29.08 33.54 -4.35
CA VAL A 13 28.46 32.32 -4.88
C VAL A 13 27.92 31.54 -3.69
N ARG A 14 26.60 31.40 -3.61
CA ARG A 14 25.94 30.47 -2.69
C ARG A 14 25.61 29.19 -3.45
N THR A 15 26.08 28.07 -2.93
CA THR A 15 25.71 26.73 -3.37
C THR A 15 24.56 26.25 -2.47
N GLU A 16 23.33 26.44 -2.92
CA GLU A 16 22.21 25.75 -2.27
C GLU A 16 22.12 24.33 -2.86
N PRO A 17 21.98 23.29 -2.01
CA PRO A 17 21.58 21.99 -2.53
C PRO A 17 20.26 22.19 -3.26
N VAL A 18 20.20 21.79 -4.53
CA VAL A 18 18.93 21.68 -5.23
C VAL A 18 18.10 20.73 -4.40
N ASP A 19 17.04 21.26 -3.79
CA ASP A 19 15.97 20.45 -3.22
C ASP A 19 15.48 19.57 -4.35
N GLN A 20 15.98 18.33 -4.40
CA GLN A 20 15.41 17.27 -5.19
C GLN A 20 14.09 17.01 -4.51
N GLY A 21 13.07 17.78 -4.90
CA GLY A 21 11.75 17.80 -4.29
C GLY A 21 11.39 16.39 -3.89
N LYS A 22 11.08 16.23 -2.59
CA LYS A 22 10.45 15.05 -2.01
C LYS A 22 9.51 14.44 -3.06
N GLY A 23 9.94 13.36 -3.71
CA GLY A 23 9.36 12.92 -4.97
C GLY A 23 7.84 12.90 -4.89
N ASP A 24 7.20 13.67 -5.77
CA ASP A 24 5.75 13.70 -5.95
C ASP A 24 5.26 12.25 -6.11
N ALA A 25 4.29 11.82 -5.31
CA ALA A 25 4.00 10.41 -5.08
C ALA A 25 2.50 10.16 -5.14
N VAL A 26 2.05 9.28 -6.02
CA VAL A 26 0.63 8.98 -6.23
C VAL A 26 -0.03 8.52 -4.94
N VAL A 27 -1.18 9.11 -4.62
CA VAL A 27 -1.86 8.90 -3.34
C VAL A 27 -3.05 7.94 -3.48
N LEU A 28 -2.95 6.78 -2.84
CA LEU A 28 -4.08 5.90 -2.59
C LEU A 28 -4.87 6.39 -1.37
N ARG A 29 -6.02 7.01 -1.62
CA ARG A 29 -6.87 7.59 -0.57
C ARG A 29 -7.52 6.51 0.29
N CYS A 30 -7.45 6.70 1.60
CA CYS A 30 -8.06 5.82 2.59
C CYS A 30 -8.94 6.64 3.55
N SER A 31 -10.21 6.27 3.65
CA SER A 31 -11.08 6.77 4.70
C SER A 31 -10.65 6.24 6.07
N TYR A 32 -11.20 6.85 7.13
CA TYR A 32 -10.93 6.41 8.50
C TYR A 32 -11.30 4.94 8.73
N GLU A 33 -12.47 4.50 8.25
CA GLU A 33 -12.95 3.12 8.39
C GLU A 33 -12.05 2.14 7.64
N GLU A 34 -11.57 2.53 6.46
CA GLU A 34 -10.61 1.73 5.69
C GLU A 34 -9.26 1.62 6.40
N GLY A 35 -8.72 2.73 6.90
CA GLY A 35 -7.47 2.71 7.68
C GLY A 35 -7.58 1.83 8.94
N ARG A 36 -8.69 1.93 9.67
CA ARG A 36 -8.97 1.11 10.85
C ARG A 36 -9.09 -0.38 10.49
N ALA A 37 -9.85 -0.70 9.43
CA ALA A 37 -10.01 -2.07 8.97
C ALA A 37 -8.68 -2.71 8.57
N LEU A 38 -7.82 -1.94 7.87
CA LEU A 38 -6.48 -2.39 7.52
C LEU A 38 -5.59 -2.59 8.75
N ALA A 39 -5.64 -1.69 9.73
CA ALA A 39 -4.89 -1.85 10.98
C ALA A 39 -5.30 -3.14 11.72
N ARG A 40 -6.61 -3.38 11.89
CA ARG A 40 -7.12 -4.64 12.45
C ARG A 40 -6.65 -5.85 11.64
N GLY A 41 -6.71 -5.76 10.31
CA GLY A 41 -6.23 -6.80 9.42
C GLY A 41 -4.74 -7.10 9.58
N THR A 42 -3.90 -6.07 9.77
CA THR A 42 -2.47 -6.26 10.07
C THR A 42 -2.27 -7.00 11.38
N GLU A 43 -3.07 -6.71 12.42
CA GLU A 43 -3.01 -7.42 13.69
C GLU A 43 -3.37 -8.90 13.52
N VAL A 44 -4.43 -9.21 12.75
CA VAL A 44 -4.86 -10.59 12.46
C VAL A 44 -3.77 -11.38 11.73
N VAL A 45 -3.08 -10.75 10.77
CA VAL A 45 -1.99 -11.42 10.01
C VAL A 45 -0.73 -11.60 10.86
N LEU A 46 -0.35 -10.57 11.64
CA LEU A 46 0.91 -10.54 12.37
C LEU A 46 0.85 -11.19 13.77
N SER A 47 -0.35 -11.32 14.36
CA SER A 47 -0.55 -11.91 15.70
C SER A 47 -1.37 -13.20 15.61
N PRO A 48 -0.72 -14.34 15.31
CA PRO A 48 -1.39 -15.64 15.24
C PRO A 48 -1.57 -16.28 16.60
N GLU A 49 -2.10 -15.52 17.55
CA GLU A 49 -2.57 -16.07 18.81
C GLU A 49 -3.89 -16.80 18.50
N ASP A 50 -3.78 -18.06 18.03
CA ASP A 50 -4.82 -19.12 17.92
C ASP A 50 -4.67 -20.00 16.66
N GLY A 51 -3.44 -20.41 16.32
CA GLY A 51 -3.17 -21.64 15.55
C GLY A 51 -3.71 -21.73 14.11
N THR A 52 -4.36 -20.70 13.58
CA THR A 52 -5.00 -20.70 12.26
C THR A 52 -4.59 -19.51 11.37
N GLY A 53 -4.03 -18.43 11.93
CA GLY A 53 -3.79 -17.17 11.19
C GLY A 53 -2.43 -16.99 10.50
N SER A 54 -1.30 -17.33 11.15
CA SER A 54 0.04 -17.00 10.60
C SER A 54 0.68 -18.12 9.78
N LEU A 55 0.22 -19.37 9.92
CA LEU A 55 0.90 -20.51 9.28
C LEU A 55 0.69 -20.58 7.76
N LEU A 56 -0.15 -19.72 7.17
CA LEU A 56 -0.52 -19.80 5.76
C LEU A 56 0.08 -18.71 4.86
N ALA A 57 0.47 -17.56 5.40
CA ALA A 57 1.04 -16.48 4.59
C ALA A 57 2.54 -16.73 4.31
N PRO A 58 2.99 -16.76 3.04
CA PRO A 58 4.40 -16.76 2.68
C PRO A 58 5.20 -15.65 3.39
N PRO A 59 6.49 -15.87 3.71
CA PRO A 59 7.33 -14.87 4.40
C PRO A 59 7.41 -13.51 3.69
N VAL A 60 7.28 -13.50 2.36
CA VAL A 60 7.23 -12.28 1.55
C VAL A 60 6.00 -11.44 1.84
N GLU A 61 4.84 -12.08 2.04
CA GLU A 61 3.59 -11.40 2.34
C GLU A 61 3.61 -10.83 3.76
N ILE A 62 4.18 -11.56 4.73
CA ILE A 62 4.37 -11.04 6.09
C ILE A 62 5.24 -9.78 6.07
N ALA A 63 6.38 -9.79 5.38
CA ALA A 63 7.24 -8.63 5.26
C ALA A 63 6.53 -7.44 4.57
N ALA A 64 5.68 -7.72 3.57
CA ALA A 64 4.87 -6.70 2.91
C ALA A 64 3.84 -6.09 3.88
N VAL A 65 3.16 -6.92 4.68
CA VAL A 65 2.18 -6.49 5.70
C VAL A 65 2.86 -5.66 6.79
N GLU A 66 4.02 -6.07 7.29
CA GLU A 66 4.80 -5.27 8.26
C GLU A 66 5.22 -3.91 7.68
N SER A 67 5.58 -3.88 6.39
CA SER A 67 5.92 -2.64 5.69
C SER A 67 4.72 -1.71 5.57
N LEU A 68 3.56 -2.26 5.21
CA LEU A 68 2.30 -1.51 5.14
C LEU A 68 1.88 -0.99 6.51
N ALA A 69 1.96 -1.80 7.56
CA ALA A 69 1.54 -1.43 8.92
C ALA A 69 2.21 -0.14 9.42
N ARG A 70 3.50 0.07 9.11
CA ARG A 70 4.24 1.29 9.47
C ARG A 70 3.72 2.56 8.77
N ARG A 71 2.90 2.41 7.73
CA ARG A 71 2.40 3.49 6.87
C ARG A 71 0.91 3.77 7.05
N LEU A 72 0.18 2.96 7.83
CA LEU A 72 -1.25 3.09 8.06
C LEU A 72 -1.58 4.26 9.02
N ASN A 73 -1.26 5.48 8.61
CA ASN A 73 -1.57 6.71 9.35
C ASN A 73 -2.44 7.68 8.52
N GLY A 74 -3.21 7.14 7.57
CA GLY A 74 -4.05 7.91 6.64
C GLY A 74 -3.87 7.42 5.21
N ASP A 75 -3.77 8.36 4.27
CA ASP A 75 -3.56 8.05 2.86
C ASP A 75 -2.17 7.43 2.61
N LEU A 76 -2.10 6.55 1.60
CA LEU A 76 -0.88 5.84 1.23
C LEU A 76 -0.26 6.49 -0.01
N SER A 77 0.87 7.17 0.15
CA SER A 77 1.66 7.68 -0.98
C SER A 77 2.55 6.59 -1.56
N VAL A 78 2.55 6.42 -2.89
CA VAL A 78 3.30 5.41 -3.62
C VAL A 78 4.05 6.07 -4.78
N SER A 79 5.37 5.92 -4.83
CA SER A 79 6.21 6.62 -5.82
C SER A 79 6.56 5.78 -7.03
N THR A 80 6.51 4.45 -6.90
CA THR A 80 6.96 3.51 -7.94
C THR A 80 6.00 2.35 -8.10
N TYR A 81 6.02 1.72 -9.28
CA TYR A 81 5.21 0.53 -9.53
C TYR A 81 5.59 -0.61 -8.58
N GLY A 82 6.88 -0.85 -8.36
CA GLY A 82 7.36 -1.91 -7.46
C GLY A 82 6.93 -1.69 -6.01
N GLU A 83 6.83 -0.44 -5.57
CA GLU A 83 6.26 -0.12 -4.27
C GLU A 83 4.76 -0.45 -4.22
N LEU A 84 4.01 -0.11 -5.27
CA LEU A 84 2.60 -0.46 -5.38
C LEU A 84 2.39 -1.99 -5.36
N GLU A 85 3.28 -2.77 -5.98
CA GLU A 85 3.21 -4.23 -5.91
C GLU A 85 3.32 -4.76 -4.48
N GLY A 86 4.24 -4.18 -3.69
CA GLY A 86 4.37 -4.52 -2.27
C GLY A 86 3.11 -4.15 -1.47
N VAL A 87 2.55 -2.97 -1.72
CA VAL A 87 1.29 -2.53 -1.09
C VAL A 87 0.12 -3.42 -1.48
N GLU A 88 -0.04 -3.75 -2.76
CA GLU A 88 -1.08 -4.65 -3.26
C GLU A 88 -0.96 -6.03 -2.61
N SER A 89 0.25 -6.58 -2.54
CA SER A 89 0.50 -7.89 -1.91
C SER A 89 0.11 -7.89 -0.43
N ALA A 90 0.43 -6.82 0.30
CA ALA A 90 0.05 -6.69 1.70
C ALA A 90 -1.47 -6.57 1.88
N LEU A 91 -2.14 -5.76 1.04
CA LEU A 91 -3.59 -5.58 1.05
C LEU A 91 -4.32 -6.89 0.71
N ALA A 92 -3.78 -7.70 -0.21
CA ALA A 92 -4.32 -9.01 -0.53
C ALA A 92 -4.26 -9.96 0.67
N ALA A 93 -3.09 -10.09 1.31
CA ALA A 93 -2.93 -10.93 2.50
C ALA A 93 -3.86 -10.51 3.66
N ILE A 94 -3.99 -9.20 3.91
CA ILE A 94 -4.93 -8.67 4.89
C ILE A 94 -6.38 -9.01 4.54
N THR A 95 -6.77 -8.81 3.27
CA THR A 95 -8.14 -9.07 2.81
C THR A 95 -8.50 -10.54 2.96
N ASP A 96 -7.58 -11.45 2.60
CA ASP A 96 -7.77 -12.89 2.74
C ASP A 96 -7.89 -13.33 4.21
N ALA A 97 -7.07 -12.75 5.09
CA ALA A 97 -7.14 -13.02 6.52
C ALA A 97 -8.47 -12.53 7.14
N LEU A 98 -8.93 -11.34 6.77
CA LEU A 98 -10.21 -10.80 7.21
C LEU A 98 -11.40 -11.62 6.66
N GLY A 99 -11.32 -12.08 5.41
CA GLY A 99 -12.32 -12.97 4.83
C GLY A 99 -12.41 -14.30 5.57
N THR A 100 -11.27 -14.91 5.88
CA THR A 100 -11.20 -16.14 6.68
C THR A 100 -11.78 -15.95 8.08
N HIS A 101 -11.48 -14.80 8.72
CA HIS A 101 -12.02 -14.46 10.03
C HIS A 101 -13.55 -14.29 10.00
N LEU A 102 -14.07 -13.56 9.00
CA LEU A 102 -15.50 -13.41 8.76
C LEU A 102 -16.19 -14.76 8.60
N ASP A 103 -15.66 -15.64 7.75
CA ASP A 103 -16.20 -16.99 7.52
C ASP A 103 -16.28 -17.78 8.84
N GLY A 104 -15.23 -17.71 9.66
CA GLY A 104 -15.19 -18.33 10.98
C GLY A 104 -16.31 -17.83 11.90
N LEU A 105 -16.55 -16.51 11.95
CA LEU A 105 -17.62 -15.91 12.76
C LEU A 105 -19.01 -16.25 12.25
N ILE A 106 -19.20 -16.27 10.93
CA ILE A 106 -20.46 -16.68 10.30
C ILE A 106 -20.83 -18.12 10.70
N LEU A 107 -19.84 -19.03 10.67
CA LEU A 107 -20.03 -20.44 11.03
C LEU A 107 -20.26 -20.63 12.53
N ALA A 108 -19.59 -19.86 13.39
CA ALA A 108 -19.69 -19.98 14.83
C ALA A 108 -20.98 -19.37 15.41
N THR A 109 -21.51 -18.32 14.79
CA THR A 109 -22.63 -17.54 15.31
C THR A 109 -23.83 -17.58 14.37
N HIS A 110 -23.92 -16.63 13.44
CA HIS A 110 -24.81 -16.57 12.27
C HIS A 110 -24.40 -15.37 11.39
N PRO A 111 -24.78 -15.32 10.09
CA PRO A 111 -24.41 -14.21 9.20
C PRO A 111 -24.85 -12.81 9.65
N GLY A 112 -25.93 -12.72 10.44
CA GLY A 112 -26.45 -11.45 10.96
C GLY A 112 -25.99 -11.13 12.39
N GLY A 113 -25.04 -11.90 12.93
CA GLY A 113 -24.55 -11.72 14.29
C GLY A 113 -23.72 -10.45 14.35
N GLU A 114 -23.74 -9.75 15.48
CA GLU A 114 -23.03 -8.48 15.65
C GLU A 114 -21.55 -8.59 15.26
N GLU A 115 -20.89 -9.68 15.68
CA GLU A 115 -19.48 -9.95 15.37
C GLU A 115 -19.27 -10.22 13.87
N ALA A 116 -20.12 -11.04 13.24
CA ALA A 116 -20.03 -11.34 11.81
C ALA A 116 -20.28 -10.08 10.95
N VAL A 117 -21.25 -9.25 11.35
CA VAL A 117 -21.55 -7.98 10.68
C VAL A 117 -20.37 -7.01 10.80
N ALA A 118 -19.77 -6.89 11.99
CA ALA A 118 -18.59 -6.05 12.18
C ALA A 118 -17.40 -6.53 11.32
N ALA A 119 -17.13 -7.84 11.32
CA ALA A 119 -16.08 -8.43 10.50
C ALA A 119 -16.34 -8.25 8.99
N TYR A 120 -17.61 -8.29 8.56
CA TYR A 120 -17.98 -8.01 7.18
C TYR A 120 -17.58 -6.59 6.76
N PHE A 121 -17.82 -5.58 7.60
CA PHE A 121 -17.42 -4.22 7.27
C PHE A 121 -15.90 -4.07 7.18
N ASP A 122 -15.15 -4.67 8.10
CA ASP A 122 -13.69 -4.64 8.04
C ASP A 122 -13.17 -5.31 6.75
N TYR A 123 -13.69 -6.49 6.41
CA TYR A 123 -13.37 -7.16 5.15
C TYR A 123 -13.74 -6.31 3.92
N ALA A 124 -14.96 -5.76 3.88
CA ALA A 124 -15.45 -4.99 2.74
C ALA A 124 -14.64 -3.71 2.53
N HIS A 125 -14.23 -3.03 3.61
CA HIS A 125 -13.36 -1.86 3.54
C HIS A 125 -11.97 -2.22 3.01
N ALA A 126 -11.34 -3.28 3.51
CA ALA A 126 -10.05 -3.75 3.01
C ALA A 126 -10.12 -4.15 1.52
N LEU A 127 -11.17 -4.89 1.13
CA LEU A 127 -11.41 -5.29 -0.26
C LEU A 127 -11.56 -4.09 -1.19
N THR A 128 -12.23 -3.02 -0.72
CA THR A 128 -12.40 -1.80 -1.51
C THR A 128 -11.07 -1.11 -1.77
N VAL A 129 -10.20 -1.02 -0.75
CA VAL A 129 -8.85 -0.45 -0.91
C VAL A 129 -7.99 -1.31 -1.85
N LEU A 130 -8.05 -2.63 -1.73
CA LEU A 130 -7.36 -3.57 -2.64
C LEU A 130 -7.82 -3.39 -4.09
N GLY A 131 -9.13 -3.20 -4.32
CA GLY A 131 -9.67 -2.90 -5.64
C GLY A 131 -9.04 -1.65 -6.26
N ARG A 132 -9.02 -0.55 -5.51
CA ARG A 132 -8.40 0.72 -5.95
C ARG A 132 -6.89 0.58 -6.19
N ALA A 133 -6.17 -0.18 -5.36
CA ALA A 133 -4.76 -0.43 -5.56
C ALA A 133 -4.47 -1.18 -6.86
N ARG A 134 -5.32 -2.16 -7.23
CA ARG A 134 -5.21 -2.91 -8.49
C ARG A 134 -5.52 -2.05 -9.71
N GLU A 135 -6.53 -1.19 -9.62
CA GLU A 135 -6.84 -0.22 -10.67
C GLU A 135 -5.66 0.71 -10.91
N LEU A 136 -5.13 1.32 -9.84
CA LEU A 136 -3.95 2.18 -9.92
C LEU A 136 -2.73 1.45 -10.50
N LYS A 137 -2.54 0.18 -10.14
CA LYS A 137 -1.45 -0.65 -10.69
C LYS A 137 -1.61 -0.85 -12.18
N ALA A 138 -2.83 -1.13 -12.67
CA ALA A 138 -3.09 -1.26 -14.10
C ALA A 138 -2.79 0.06 -14.85
N GLU A 139 -3.17 1.20 -14.28
CA GLU A 139 -2.89 2.53 -14.85
C GLU A 139 -1.37 2.80 -14.92
N MET A 140 -0.64 2.56 -13.83
CA MET A 140 0.82 2.72 -13.78
C MET A 140 1.52 1.79 -14.78
N ALA A 141 1.06 0.54 -14.93
CA ALA A 141 1.61 -0.37 -15.92
C ALA A 141 1.45 0.17 -17.35
N ALA A 142 0.25 0.66 -17.68
CA ALA A 142 -0.04 1.23 -18.99
C ALA A 142 0.83 2.48 -19.29
N LEU A 143 1.07 3.31 -18.28
CA LEU A 143 1.96 4.47 -18.40
C LEU A 143 3.42 4.08 -18.59
N ILE A 144 3.92 3.08 -17.86
CA ILE A 144 5.28 2.53 -18.08
C ILE A 144 5.41 2.00 -19.50
N GLU A 145 4.42 1.25 -19.97
CA GLU A 145 4.43 0.72 -21.33
C GLU A 145 4.43 1.84 -22.38
N LEU A 146 3.62 2.88 -22.18
CA LEU A 146 3.59 4.05 -23.05
C LEU A 146 4.95 4.79 -23.07
N MET A 147 5.60 4.95 -21.92
CA MET A 147 6.86 5.70 -21.80
C MET A 147 8.08 4.92 -22.30
N THR A 148 8.09 3.60 -22.08
CA THR A 148 9.25 2.74 -22.39
C THR A 148 9.09 1.98 -23.72
N GLY A 149 7.87 1.90 -24.25
CA GLY A 149 7.54 1.10 -25.42
C GLY A 149 7.58 -0.41 -25.17
N SER A 150 7.51 -0.86 -23.91
CA SER A 150 7.58 -2.28 -23.53
C SER A 150 6.80 -2.56 -22.24
N PRO A 151 6.29 -3.78 -22.03
CA PRO A 151 5.62 -4.15 -20.78
C PRO A 151 6.51 -3.94 -19.54
N VAL A 152 5.88 -3.83 -18.37
CA VAL A 152 6.60 -3.62 -17.10
C VAL A 152 7.63 -4.75 -16.86
N THR A 153 8.87 -4.34 -16.66
CA THR A 153 9.99 -5.18 -16.21
C THR A 153 10.37 -4.85 -14.77
N LYS A 154 11.17 -5.71 -14.12
CA LYS A 154 11.71 -5.43 -12.77
C LYS A 154 12.51 -4.12 -12.72
N GLU A 155 13.22 -3.80 -13.80
CA GLU A 155 14.00 -2.56 -13.89
C GLU A 155 13.08 -1.34 -13.98
N SER A 156 12.09 -1.36 -14.89
CA SER A 156 11.14 -0.24 -15.02
C SER A 156 10.26 -0.08 -13.79
N ALA A 157 9.93 -1.18 -13.09
CA ALA A 157 9.10 -1.15 -11.89
C ALA A 157 9.70 -0.32 -10.74
N GLY A 158 11.03 -0.33 -10.61
CA GLY A 158 11.75 0.41 -9.57
C GLY A 158 12.33 1.76 -10.02
N SER A 159 12.41 2.01 -11.32
CA SER A 159 13.09 3.20 -11.88
C SER A 159 12.14 4.26 -12.43
N VAL A 160 10.92 3.88 -12.84
CA VAL A 160 9.91 4.84 -13.28
C VAL A 160 9.19 5.40 -12.06
N SER A 161 9.38 6.71 -11.83
CA SER A 161 8.69 7.48 -10.79
C SER A 161 7.48 8.18 -11.39
N PHE A 162 6.38 8.21 -10.65
CA PHE A 162 5.13 8.84 -11.07
C PHE A 162 4.87 10.13 -10.30
N PRO A 163 4.64 11.27 -10.96
CA PRO A 163 4.28 12.52 -10.29
C PRO A 163 2.83 12.52 -9.80
N ASP A 164 2.50 13.45 -8.88
CA ASP A 164 1.13 13.76 -8.43
C ASP A 164 0.26 14.43 -9.51
#